data_AF-A0A538MLR6-F1
#
_entry.id   AF-A0A538MLR6-F1
#
_cell.length_a   1.000
_cell.length_b   1.000
_cell.length_c   1.000
_cell.angle_alpha   90.00
_cell.angle_beta   90.00
_cell.angle_gamma   90.00
#
_symmetry.space_group_name_H-M   'P 1'
#
loop_
_entity.id
_entity.type
_entity.pdbx_description
1 polymer ?
#
loop_
_entity_poly.entity_id
_entity_poly.type
_entity_poly.pdbx_seq_one_letter_code
_entity_poly.pdbx_strand_id
1 'polypeptide(L)'
;MGLALAAASVVVAVSTAAAATSSPISFAHPKFFPGGRGPSSVAAADLNGDGHLDLVTANSDSNDLTVLLGNGSGGGGPPAPYPTASFQQRSHWET
;
A
#
# COMPACT_ATOMS: atom_id res chain seq x y z
N MET A 1 -49.41 -20.12 -45.55
CA MET A 1 -48.98 -19.63 -44.23
C MET A 1 -48.09 -20.70 -43.61
N GLY A 2 -46.86 -20.33 -43.23
CA GLY A 2 -45.95 -21.11 -42.37
C GLY A 2 -45.29 -22.31 -43.05
N LEU A 3 -44.02 -22.63 -42.84
CA LEU A 3 -43.05 -22.14 -41.88
C LEU A 3 -41.66 -22.59 -42.39
N ALA A 4 -40.67 -21.73 -42.30
CA ALA A 4 -39.30 -22.00 -42.74
C ALA A 4 -38.66 -23.13 -41.92
N LEU A 5 -37.88 -23.98 -42.59
CA LEU A 5 -36.98 -24.94 -41.95
C LEU A 5 -35.83 -24.14 -41.32
N ALA A 6 -35.91 -23.84 -40.02
CA ALA A 6 -34.78 -23.30 -39.28
C ALA A 6 -33.86 -24.46 -38.89
N ALA A 7 -32.64 -24.47 -39.43
CA ALA A 7 -31.59 -25.35 -38.97
C ALA A 7 -31.33 -25.10 -37.47
N ALA A 8 -31.62 -26.08 -36.62
CA ALA A 8 -31.23 -26.01 -35.22
C ALA A 8 -29.74 -26.35 -35.13
N SER A 9 -28.91 -25.33 -34.93
CA SER A 9 -27.47 -25.48 -34.77
C SER A 9 -27.10 -26.18 -33.46
N VAL A 10 -26.14 -27.08 -33.58
CA VAL A 10 -25.42 -27.83 -32.54
C VAL A 10 -24.60 -26.88 -31.65
N VAL A 11 -24.55 -27.11 -30.33
CA VAL A 11 -23.33 -26.89 -29.53
C VAL A 11 -23.28 -27.88 -28.36
N VAL A 12 -22.37 -28.85 -28.42
CA VAL A 12 -21.85 -29.54 -27.23
C VAL A 12 -20.79 -28.62 -26.65
N ALA A 13 -21.08 -27.98 -25.51
CA ALA A 13 -20.07 -27.20 -24.82
C ALA A 13 -19.05 -28.17 -24.18
N VAL A 14 -17.94 -28.39 -24.89
CA VAL A 14 -16.68 -28.79 -24.25
C VAL A 14 -16.32 -27.66 -23.30
N SER A 15 -16.14 -27.97 -22.02
CA SER A 15 -15.77 -26.98 -21.00
C SER A 15 -14.44 -26.32 -21.39
N THR A 16 -14.51 -25.09 -21.89
CA THR A 16 -13.34 -24.23 -22.01
C THR A 16 -13.00 -23.78 -20.60
N ALA A 17 -11.74 -23.97 -20.20
CA ALA A 17 -11.24 -23.47 -18.93
C ALA A 17 -11.58 -21.98 -18.82
N ALA A 18 -12.32 -21.60 -17.77
CA ALA A 18 -12.53 -20.20 -17.44
C ALA A 18 -11.15 -19.56 -17.37
N ALA A 19 -10.86 -18.67 -18.33
CA ALA A 19 -9.66 -17.87 -18.30
C ALA A 19 -9.69 -17.14 -16.95
N ALA A 20 -8.81 -17.55 -16.04
CA ALA A 20 -8.57 -16.82 -14.81
C ALA A 20 -8.03 -15.46 -15.23
N THR A 21 -8.93 -14.48 -15.38
CA THR A 21 -8.55 -13.08 -15.44
C THR A 21 -8.11 -12.71 -14.02
N SER A 22 -6.90 -13.12 -13.64
CA SER A 22 -6.26 -12.47 -12.51
C SER A 22 -6.19 -11.00 -12.88
N SER A 23 -6.84 -10.14 -12.09
CA SER A 23 -6.48 -8.73 -12.12
C SER A 23 -4.97 -8.68 -11.97
N PRO A 24 -4.22 -8.11 -12.93
CA PRO A 24 -2.78 -8.09 -12.84
C PRO A 24 -2.41 -7.48 -11.49
N ILE A 25 -1.41 -8.05 -10.80
CA ILE A 25 -0.85 -7.44 -9.60
C ILE A 25 -0.42 -6.03 -10.00
N SER A 26 -1.18 -5.03 -9.58
CA SER A 26 -0.94 -3.63 -9.86
C SER A 26 -0.63 -2.90 -8.56
N PHE A 27 0.34 -2.00 -8.62
CA PHE A 27 0.67 -1.13 -7.49
C PHE A 27 -0.10 0.18 -7.64
N ALA A 28 -0.59 0.72 -6.53
CA ALA A 28 -1.13 2.07 -6.50
C ALA A 28 -0.03 3.10 -6.77
N HIS A 29 -0.43 4.34 -7.06
CA HIS A 29 0.52 5.45 -7.15
C HIS A 29 1.32 5.60 -5.85
N PRO A 30 2.63 5.89 -5.92
CA PRO A 30 3.44 6.09 -4.74
C PRO A 30 2.92 7.28 -3.93
N LYS A 31 2.96 7.12 -2.61
CA LYS A 31 2.61 8.18 -1.66
C LYS A 31 3.88 8.66 -0.99
N PHE A 32 4.08 9.98 -1.00
CA PHE A 32 5.26 10.62 -0.41
C PHE A 32 4.89 11.24 0.93
N PHE A 33 5.72 10.97 1.93
CA PHE A 33 5.59 11.54 3.26
C PHE A 33 6.80 12.43 3.55
N PRO A 34 6.60 13.63 4.10
CA PRO A 34 7.71 14.44 4.60
C PRO A 34 8.50 13.66 5.66
N GLY A 35 9.82 13.74 5.61
CA GLY A 35 10.71 13.07 6.54
C GLY A 35 12.12 13.66 6.53
N GLY A 36 13.02 13.06 7.30
CA GLY A 36 14.43 13.41 7.30
C GLY A 36 15.15 13.07 5.99
N ARG A 37 16.42 13.43 5.90
CA ARG A 37 17.26 13.26 4.70
C ARG A 37 18.13 12.01 4.81
N GLY A 38 18.34 11.34 3.68
CA GLY A 38 19.15 10.12 3.61
C GLY A 38 18.59 8.97 4.46
N PRO A 39 17.33 8.54 4.27
CA PRO A 39 16.84 7.34 4.95
C PRO A 39 17.70 6.13 4.54
N SER A 40 18.31 5.48 5.53
CA SER A 40 19.22 4.33 5.34
C SER A 40 18.57 3.00 5.71
N SER A 41 17.51 3.03 6.51
CA SER A 41 16.76 1.86 6.96
C SER A 41 15.31 2.23 7.26
N VAL A 42 14.40 1.26 7.11
CA VAL A 42 12.96 1.37 7.42
C VAL A 42 12.49 0.13 8.19
N ALA A 43 11.62 0.33 9.17
CA ALA A 43 10.93 -0.74 9.88
C ALA A 43 9.44 -0.42 10.02
N ALA A 44 8.63 -1.47 10.20
CA ALA A 44 7.19 -1.38 10.41
C ALA A 44 6.79 -2.10 11.69
N ALA A 45 6.05 -1.44 12.57
CA ALA A 45 5.52 -1.98 13.82
C ALA A 45 4.39 -1.09 14.34
N ASP A 46 3.52 -1.62 15.21
CA ASP A 46 2.61 -0.78 16.00
C ASP A 46 3.41 -0.11 17.13
N LEU A 47 3.76 1.16 16.95
CA LEU A 47 4.61 1.91 17.87
C LEU A 47 3.79 2.69 18.91
N ASN A 48 2.52 2.99 18.61
CA ASN A 48 1.64 3.79 19.46
C ASN A 48 0.56 2.95 20.20
N GLY A 49 0.42 1.66 19.89
CA GLY A 49 -0.51 0.73 20.51
C GLY A 49 -1.95 0.80 19.99
N ASP A 50 -2.17 1.39 18.80
CA ASP A 50 -3.52 1.55 18.23
C ASP A 50 -3.96 0.35 17.36
N GLY A 51 -3.10 -0.65 17.18
CA GLY A 51 -3.36 -1.83 16.36
C GLY A 51 -3.16 -1.61 14.86
N HIS A 52 -2.58 -0.47 14.45
CA HIS A 52 -2.18 -0.19 13.09
C HIS A 52 -0.66 -0.19 12.95
N LEU A 53 -0.15 -0.65 11.80
CA LEU A 53 1.29 -0.58 11.54
C LEU A 53 1.71 0.86 11.27
N ASP A 54 2.67 1.32 12.06
CA ASP A 54 3.43 2.54 11.85
C ASP A 54 4.71 2.23 11.05
N LEU A 55 5.29 3.26 10.44
CA LEU A 55 6.61 3.18 9.80
C LEU A 55 7.61 4.07 10.53
N VAL A 56 8.85 3.58 10.68
CA VAL A 56 9.98 4.37 11.18
C VAL A 56 11.14 4.31 10.20
N THR A 57 11.76 5.46 9.91
CA THR A 57 12.99 5.56 9.11
C THR A 57 14.15 6.09 9.94
N ALA A 58 15.34 5.55 9.67
CA ALA A 58 16.60 6.07 10.21
C ALA A 58 17.31 6.93 9.17
N ASN A 59 17.38 8.24 9.41
CA ASN A 59 17.84 9.22 8.43
C ASN A 59 19.29 9.64 8.73
N SER A 60 20.25 9.13 7.96
CA SER A 60 21.68 9.34 8.21
C SER A 60 22.15 10.76 7.90
N ASP A 61 21.56 11.43 6.91
CA ASP A 61 22.03 12.76 6.50
C ASP A 61 21.48 13.87 7.42
N SER A 62 20.34 13.63 8.07
CA SER A 62 19.72 14.56 9.03
C SER A 62 19.91 14.16 10.49
N ASN A 63 20.54 13.02 10.78
CA ASN A 63 20.76 12.51 12.14
C ASN A 63 19.47 12.47 12.99
N ASP A 64 18.37 12.01 12.38
CA ASP A 64 17.08 11.91 13.05
C ASP A 64 16.32 10.64 12.65
N LEU A 65 15.25 10.36 13.39
CA LEU A 65 14.25 9.36 13.03
C LEU A 65 13.00 10.06 12.53
N THR A 66 12.35 9.49 11.51
CA THR A 66 10.98 9.87 11.12
C THR A 66 10.03 8.75 11.49
N VAL A 67 8.99 9.07 12.26
CA VAL A 67 7.88 8.15 12.56
C VAL A 67 6.65 8.62 11.81
N LEU A 68 6.04 7.71 11.07
CA LEU A 68 4.80 7.89 10.34
C LEU A 68 3.73 6.98 10.93
N LEU A 69 2.74 7.58 11.61
CA LEU A 69 1.69 6.81 12.26
C LEU A 69 0.69 6.25 11.26
N GLY A 70 0.46 4.95 11.31
CA GLY A 70 -0.54 4.25 10.53
C GLY A 70 -1.96 4.66 10.90
N ASN A 71 -2.88 4.46 9.97
CA ASN A 71 -4.31 4.71 10.19
C ASN A 71 -5.19 3.50 9.81
N GLY A 72 -4.57 2.32 9.68
CA GLY A 72 -5.25 1.08 9.29
C GLY A 72 -5.77 1.01 7.85
N SER A 73 -5.64 2.07 7.04
CA SER A 73 -6.27 2.14 5.71
C SER A 73 -5.58 1.33 4.60
N GLY A 74 -4.47 0.65 4.91
CA GLY A 74 -3.79 -0.27 3.99
C GLY A 74 -3.36 0.35 2.65
N GLY A 75 -3.26 1.68 2.55
CA GLY A 75 -2.88 2.39 1.33
C GLY A 75 -3.99 2.57 0.27
N GLY A 76 -5.22 2.10 0.51
CA GLY A 76 -6.33 2.23 -0.44
C GLY A 76 -7.33 3.37 -0.15
N GLY A 77 -7.25 3.97 1.03
CA GLY A 77 -8.13 5.07 1.43
C GLY A 77 -7.59 6.45 1.02
N PRO A 78 -8.46 7.47 0.87
CA PRO A 78 -8.01 8.85 0.69
C PRO A 78 -7.01 9.23 1.80
N PRO A 79 -5.99 10.06 1.51
CA PRO A 79 -4.98 10.41 2.50
C PRO A 79 -5.64 11.03 3.74
N ALA A 80 -5.70 10.29 4.85
CA ALA A 80 -5.81 10.93 6.15
C ALA A 80 -4.49 11.68 6.43
N PRO A 81 -4.51 12.78 7.20
CA PRO A 81 -3.27 13.37 7.69
C PRO A 81 -2.55 12.33 8.58
N TYR A 82 -1.31 12.00 8.21
CA TYR A 82 -0.44 11.15 9.01
C TYR A 82 0.37 12.09 9.90
N PRO A 83 0.27 12.00 11.23
CA PRO A 83 1.20 12.70 12.10
C PRO A 83 2.61 12.21 11.77
N THR A 84 3.43 13.08 11.19
CA THR A 84 4.87 12.86 11.04
C THR A 84 5.56 13.48 12.24
N ALA A 85 6.23 12.66 13.04
CA ALA A 85 7.14 13.15 14.07
C ALA A 85 8.58 12.94 13.58
N SER A 86 9.35 14.03 13.47
CA SER A 86 10.80 13.94 13.36
C SER A 86 11.43 14.14 14.73
N PHE A 87 12.14 13.12 15.22
CA PHE A 87 12.89 13.23 16.47
C PHE A 87 14.36 13.46 16.15
N GLN A 88 14.79 14.72 16.23
CA GLN A 88 16.20 15.11 16.11
C GLN A 88 16.93 14.65 17.38
N GLN A 89 17.94 13.80 17.25
CA GLN A 89 18.79 13.41 18.38
C GLN A 89 19.48 14.67 18.91
N ARG A 90 18.97 15.25 20.00
CA ARG A 90 19.63 16.38 20.67
C ARG A 90 20.92 15.85 21.29
N SER A 91 22.04 16.02 20.60
CA SER A 91 23.37 15.87 21.17
C SER A 91 23.67 17.08 22.06
N HIS A 92 22.97 17.18 23.20
CA HIS A 92 23.40 18.04 24.30
C HIS A 92 24.35 17.23 25.18
N TRP A 93 25.65 17.37 24.95
CA TRP A 93 26.64 17.09 26.00
C TRP A 93 26.56 18.23 27.01
N GLU A 94 25.62 18.12 27.94
CA GLU A 94 25.47 19.03 29.07
C GLU A 94 26.62 18.68 30.04
N THR A 95 27.50 19.65 30.31
CA THR A 95 28.72 19.49 31.12
C THR A 95 28.42 19.57 32.61
#